data_AF-A0A521WJD8-F1
#
_entry.id   AF-A0A521WJD8-F1
#
_cell.length_a   1.000
_cell.length_b   1.000
_cell.length_c   1.000
_cell.angle_alpha   90.00
_cell.angle_beta   90.00
_cell.angle_gamma   90.00
#
_symmetry.space_group_name_H-M   'P 1'
#
loop_
_entity.id
_entity.type
_entity.pdbx_description
1 polymer ?
#
loop_
_entity_poly.entity_id
_entity_poly.type
_entity_poly.pdbx_seq_one_letter_code
_entity_poly.pdbx_strand_id
1 'polypeptide(L)'
;MLSVLNLEHAASVKFSVERGATMPARVVLRGQATRGSRLILIAGYDGPELPERLTDVVVEPADSGEQAWCLRCGEGEFRFRASAVERLEGRPELWEPLHRPFALRSGERRMALLLLALLRLPGGAWLLRRWHGSRG
;
A
#
# COMPACT_ATOMS: atom_id res chain seq x y z
N MET A 1 -10.99 17.95 6.34
CA MET A 1 -10.90 18.05 4.87
C MET A 1 -10.85 16.63 4.32
N LEU A 2 -12.02 16.02 4.09
CA LEU A 2 -12.14 14.64 3.62
C LEU A 2 -11.78 14.62 2.14
N SER A 3 -10.61 14.06 1.83
CA SER A 3 -10.13 13.97 0.46
C SER A 3 -10.90 12.88 -0.27
N VAL A 4 -11.82 13.29 -1.15
CA VAL A 4 -12.39 12.45 -2.20
C VAL A 4 -11.23 11.98 -3.07
N LEU A 5 -10.98 10.67 -3.14
CA LEU A 5 -9.94 10.12 -4.02
C LEU A 5 -10.62 9.20 -5.02
N ASN A 6 -10.90 9.78 -6.18
CA ASN A 6 -11.32 9.05 -7.37
C ASN A 6 -10.20 8.11 -7.84
N LEU A 7 -10.52 6.83 -8.11
CA LEU A 7 -9.74 6.04 -9.09
C LEU A 7 -10.11 6.53 -10.50
N GLU A 8 -9.86 7.80 -10.78
CA GLU A 8 -10.39 8.49 -11.96
C GLU A 8 -9.79 7.98 -13.29
N HIS A 9 -8.87 7.02 -13.27
CA HIS A 9 -8.15 6.55 -14.48
C HIS A 9 -7.70 5.08 -14.42
N ALA A 10 -8.37 4.22 -13.63
CA ALA A 10 -8.09 2.79 -13.64
C ALA A 10 -9.01 2.09 -14.65
N ALA A 11 -8.47 1.75 -15.84
CA ALA A 11 -9.23 1.14 -16.93
C ALA A 11 -9.95 -0.17 -16.54
N SER A 12 -9.43 -0.89 -15.54
CA SER A 12 -10.15 -1.97 -14.86
C SER A 12 -9.49 -2.24 -13.50
N VAL A 13 -10.29 -2.55 -12.48
CA VAL A 13 -9.81 -2.94 -11.16
C VAL A 13 -10.05 -4.44 -10.97
N LYS A 14 -8.99 -5.19 -10.66
CA LYS A 14 -9.14 -6.57 -10.17
C LYS A 14 -9.34 -6.51 -8.66
N PHE A 15 -10.30 -7.25 -8.13
CA PHE A 15 -10.45 -7.38 -6.69
C PHE A 15 -10.42 -8.84 -6.26
N SER A 16 -10.11 -9.04 -4.98
CA SER A 16 -10.21 -10.31 -4.30
C SER A 16 -10.93 -10.11 -2.98
N VAL A 17 -11.93 -10.94 -2.71
CA VAL A 17 -12.63 -10.98 -1.44
C VAL A 17 -12.10 -12.17 -0.65
N GLU A 18 -11.47 -11.89 0.48
CA GLU A 18 -11.04 -12.91 1.44
C GLU A 18 -12.10 -12.97 2.56
N ARG A 19 -12.90 -14.04 2.58
CA ARG A 19 -13.81 -14.33 3.69
C ARG A 19 -13.15 -15.37 4.60
N GLY A 20 -12.78 -14.98 5.82
CA GLY A 20 -12.33 -15.93 6.83
C GLY A 20 -13.51 -16.60 7.51
N ALA A 21 -13.38 -17.88 7.90
CA ALA A 21 -14.46 -18.64 8.58
C ALA A 21 -14.90 -18.02 9.93
N THR A 22 -14.04 -17.20 10.54
CA THR A 22 -14.23 -16.55 11.86
C THR A 22 -13.81 -15.08 11.86
N MET A 23 -13.43 -14.51 10.70
CA MET A 23 -12.98 -13.13 10.59
C MET A 23 -13.92 -12.34 9.68
N PRO A 24 -14.16 -11.05 9.98
CA PRO A 24 -15.04 -10.22 9.17
C PRO A 24 -14.44 -10.06 7.76
N ALA A 25 -15.29 -10.05 6.73
CA ALA A 25 -14.85 -10.16 5.34
C ALA A 25 -13.88 -9.02 4.96
N ARG A 26 -12.82 -9.36 4.24
CA ARG A 26 -11.82 -8.41 3.75
C ARG A 26 -11.95 -8.28 2.24
N VAL A 27 -12.13 -7.07 1.73
CA VAL A 27 -12.14 -6.78 0.29
C VAL A 27 -10.88 -6.01 -0.06
N VAL A 28 -10.13 -6.52 -1.02
CA VAL A 28 -8.94 -5.85 -1.56
C VAL A 28 -9.19 -5.49 -3.01
N LEU A 29 -9.26 -4.19 -3.29
CA LEU A 29 -9.41 -3.65 -4.64
C LEU A 29 -8.02 -3.25 -5.15
N ARG A 30 -7.57 -3.82 -6.28
CA ARG A 30 -6.28 -3.52 -6.91
C ARG A 30 -6.50 -2.90 -8.28
N GLY A 31 -6.30 -1.59 -8.37
CA GLY A 31 -6.32 -0.86 -9.63
C GLY A 31 -4.91 -0.73 -10.20
N GLN A 32 -4.74 -1.01 -11.49
CA GLN A 32 -3.62 -0.45 -12.25
C GLN A 32 -4.09 0.87 -12.83
N ALA A 33 -3.58 1.98 -12.30
CA ALA A 33 -3.76 3.28 -12.93
C ALA A 33 -2.56 3.56 -13.85
N THR A 34 -2.77 4.43 -14.84
CA THR A 34 -1.72 4.94 -15.73
C THR A 34 -0.59 5.69 -15.02
N ARG A 35 -0.73 5.98 -13.71
CA ARG A 35 0.27 6.67 -12.86
C ARG A 35 0.69 5.86 -11.62
N GLY A 36 0.62 4.53 -11.71
CA GLY A 36 0.99 3.62 -10.62
C GLY A 36 -0.17 2.74 -10.13
N SER A 37 0.15 1.76 -9.28
CA SER A 37 -0.87 0.90 -8.67
C SER A 37 -1.56 1.64 -7.52
N ARG A 38 -2.87 1.47 -7.37
CA ARG A 38 -3.60 1.91 -6.18
C ARG A 38 -4.29 0.70 -5.55
N LEU A 39 -4.19 0.59 -4.22
CA LEU A 39 -4.78 -0.48 -3.46
C LEU A 39 -5.76 0.11 -2.43
N ILE A 40 -7.01 -0.34 -2.47
CA ILE A 40 -8.00 -0.02 -1.44
C ILE A 40 -8.26 -1.29 -0.64
N LEU A 41 -8.17 -1.17 0.68
CA LEU A 41 -8.43 -2.24 1.62
C LEU A 41 -9.66 -1.90 2.45
N ILE A 42 -10.66 -2.77 2.38
CA ILE A 42 -11.90 -2.64 3.14
C ILE A 42 -11.93 -3.76 4.17
N ALA A 43 -11.88 -3.39 5.44
CA ALA A 43 -11.92 -4.31 6.56
C ALA A 43 -13.35 -4.44 7.09
N GLY A 44 -13.78 -5.68 7.31
CA GLY A 44 -15.11 -6.00 7.81
C GLY A 44 -16.24 -5.54 6.90
N TYR A 45 -16.09 -5.82 5.60
CA TYR A 45 -17.11 -5.56 4.60
C TYR A 45 -18.39 -6.34 4.91
N ASP A 46 -19.46 -5.59 5.13
CA ASP A 46 -20.83 -6.09 5.26
C ASP A 46 -21.72 -5.35 4.28
N GLY A 47 -22.07 -6.00 3.18
CA GLY A 47 -22.71 -5.36 2.03
C GLY A 47 -23.09 -6.36 0.95
N PRO A 48 -23.68 -5.86 -0.16
CA PRO A 48 -24.09 -6.70 -1.29
C PRO A 48 -22.90 -7.41 -1.95
N GLU A 49 -23.18 -8.43 -2.75
CA GLU A 49 -22.12 -8.99 -3.60
C GLU A 49 -21.68 -7.99 -4.65
N LEU A 50 -20.36 -7.81 -4.77
CA LEU A 50 -19.76 -6.92 -5.76
C LEU A 50 -19.62 -7.66 -7.10
N PRO A 51 -19.85 -6.97 -8.24
CA PRO A 51 -19.69 -7.55 -9.58
C PRO A 51 -18.22 -7.94 -9.83
N GLU A 52 -17.96 -8.99 -10.62
CA GLU A 52 -16.62 -9.55 -10.88
C GLU A 52 -15.59 -8.57 -11.44
N ARG A 53 -16.04 -7.47 -12.04
CA ARG A 53 -15.20 -6.38 -12.51
C ARG A 53 -15.80 -5.09 -12.04
N LEU A 54 -14.91 -4.19 -11.60
CA LEU A 54 -15.26 -2.85 -11.17
C LEU A 54 -14.46 -1.86 -12.02
N THR A 55 -15.16 -0.88 -12.57
CA THR A 55 -14.59 0.21 -13.37
C THR A 55 -14.85 1.56 -12.70
N ASP A 56 -13.93 2.52 -12.82
CA ASP A 56 -14.07 3.88 -12.28
C ASP A 56 -14.49 3.94 -10.79
N VAL A 57 -13.80 3.16 -9.96
CA VAL A 57 -14.18 2.95 -8.56
C VAL A 57 -13.96 4.18 -7.68
N VAL A 58 -14.98 4.56 -6.94
CA VAL A 58 -14.94 5.63 -5.94
C VAL A 58 -15.49 5.08 -4.64
N VAL A 59 -14.75 5.24 -3.54
CA VAL A 59 -15.19 4.78 -2.21
C VAL A 59 -15.24 5.96 -1.25
N GLU A 60 -16.41 6.25 -0.73
CA GLU A 60 -16.71 7.41 0.10
C GLU A 60 -17.49 7.02 1.36
N PRO A 61 -17.35 7.77 2.47
CA PRO A 61 -18.25 7.61 3.61
C PRO A 61 -19.68 7.98 3.18
N ALA A 62 -20.66 7.20 3.62
CA ALA A 62 -22.07 7.53 3.42
C ALA A 62 -22.55 8.47 4.53
N ASP A 63 -23.50 9.35 4.23
CA ASP A 63 -24.03 10.35 5.17
C ASP A 63 -24.67 9.74 6.44
N SER A 64 -24.96 8.44 6.43
CA SER A 64 -25.68 7.73 7.50
C SER A 64 -24.75 6.96 8.44
N GLY A 65 -24.07 7.65 9.36
CA GLY A 65 -23.46 7.07 10.56
C GLY A 65 -22.01 6.60 10.45
N GLU A 66 -21.37 6.45 11.61
CA GLU A 66 -20.02 5.89 11.74
C GLU A 66 -20.02 4.47 11.15
N GLN A 67 -19.12 4.18 10.20
CA GLN A 67 -18.98 2.90 9.47
C GLN A 67 -19.88 2.66 8.27
N ALA A 68 -20.69 3.62 7.82
CA ALA A 68 -21.40 3.51 6.55
C ALA A 68 -20.55 4.03 5.39
N TRP A 69 -20.49 3.27 4.30
CA TRP A 69 -19.69 3.57 3.11
C TRP A 69 -20.48 3.33 1.83
N CYS A 70 -20.05 4.00 0.78
CA CYS A 70 -20.60 3.92 -0.56
C CYS A 70 -19.47 3.66 -1.55
N LEU A 71 -19.61 2.59 -2.35
CA LEU A 71 -18.77 2.28 -3.50
C LEU A 71 -19.55 2.63 -4.76
N ARG A 72 -19.06 3.59 -5.53
CA ARG A 72 -19.58 3.93 -6.86
C ARG A 72 -18.62 3.40 -7.91
N CYS A 73 -19.16 2.80 -8.96
CA CYS A 73 -18.41 2.32 -10.10
C CYS A 73 -19.27 2.44 -11.37
N GLY A 74 -18.70 2.11 -12.53
CA GLY A 74 -19.44 2.14 -13.80
C GLY A 74 -20.69 1.24 -13.82
N GLU A 75 -20.72 0.21 -12.97
CA GLU A 75 -21.81 -0.75 -12.85
C GLU A 75 -22.95 -0.26 -11.91
N GLY A 76 -22.70 0.74 -11.06
CA GLY A 76 -23.70 1.29 -10.14
C GLY A 76 -23.16 1.79 -8.80
N GLU A 77 -24.07 1.95 -7.85
CA GLU A 77 -23.77 2.38 -6.48
C GLU A 77 -24.08 1.27 -5.48
N PHE A 78 -23.11 0.94 -4.62
CA PHE A 78 -23.17 -0.13 -3.64
C PHE A 78 -22.92 0.43 -2.24
N ARG A 79 -23.92 0.33 -1.36
CA ARG A 79 -23.79 0.75 0.04
C ARG A 79 -23.38 -0.44 0.91
N PHE A 80 -22.42 -0.23 1.79
CA PHE A 80 -21.89 -1.27 2.67
C PHE A 80 -21.47 -0.67 4.01
N ARG A 81 -21.32 -1.53 5.01
CA ARG A 81 -20.68 -1.22 6.29
C ARG A 81 -19.26 -1.76 6.30
N ALA A 82 -18.34 -1.01 6.92
CA ALA A 82 -16.97 -1.45 7.11
C ALA A 82 -16.36 -0.83 8.36
N SER A 83 -15.56 -1.62 9.08
CA SER A 83 -14.86 -1.15 10.28
C SER A 83 -13.72 -0.20 9.93
N ALA A 84 -13.08 -0.38 8.76
CA ALA A 84 -12.08 0.53 8.24
C ALA A 84 -11.99 0.45 6.71
N VAL A 85 -11.66 1.58 6.08
CA VAL A 85 -11.28 1.67 4.67
C VAL A 85 -9.93 2.38 4.58
N GLU A 86 -8.90 1.64 4.17
CA GLU A 86 -7.55 2.14 3.99
C GLU A 86 -7.21 2.29 2.51
N ARG A 87 -6.49 3.38 2.19
CA ARG A 87 -6.03 3.69 0.84
C ARG A 87 -4.51 3.64 0.82
N LEU A 88 -3.97 2.75 0.01
CA LEU A 88 -2.54 2.58 -0.19
C LEU A 88 -2.21 3.00 -1.63
N GLU A 89 -1.61 4.17 -1.76
CA GLU A 89 -1.03 4.60 -3.03
C GLU A 89 0.25 3.81 -3.29
N GLY A 90 0.34 3.19 -4.46
CA GLY A 90 1.57 2.59 -4.94
C GLY A 90 2.65 3.65 -5.07
N ARG A 91 3.92 3.21 -5.02
CA ARG A 91 5.07 4.11 -5.16
C ARG A 91 4.90 5.00 -6.40
N PRO A 92 5.14 6.31 -6.28
CA PRO A 92 5.12 7.19 -7.44
C PRO A 92 6.14 6.70 -8.48
N GLU A 93 5.83 6.85 -9.77
CA GLU A 93 6.69 6.35 -10.86
C GLU A 93 8.14 6.89 -10.80
N LEU A 94 8.32 8.06 -10.19
CA LEU A 94 9.63 8.69 -9.97
C LEU A 94 10.44 8.05 -8.83
N TRP A 95 9.84 7.19 -8.01
CA TRP A 95 10.51 6.58 -6.87
C TRP A 95 11.68 5.69 -7.30
N GLU A 96 11.47 4.87 -8.32
CA GLU A 96 12.48 3.94 -8.82
C GLU A 96 13.71 4.66 -9.42
N PRO A 97 13.57 5.66 -10.32
CA PRO A 97 14.71 6.42 -10.81
C PRO A 97 15.40 7.26 -9.73
N LEU A 98 14.67 7.80 -8.75
CA LEU A 98 15.25 8.57 -7.63
C LEU A 98 16.07 7.69 -6.69
N HIS A 99 15.65 6.43 -6.47
CA HIS A 99 16.40 5.48 -5.64
C HIS A 99 17.48 4.73 -6.39
N ARG A 100 17.45 4.68 -7.72
CA ARG A 100 18.44 3.99 -8.56
C ARG A 100 19.90 4.35 -8.24
N PRO A 101 20.29 5.62 -8.04
CA PRO A 101 21.67 5.96 -7.65
C PRO A 101 22.02 5.53 -6.20
N PHE A 102 21.01 5.32 -5.35
CA PHE A 102 21.18 4.86 -3.97
C PHE A 102 20.90 3.35 -3.81
N ALA A 103 20.60 2.66 -4.92
CA ALA A 103 20.32 1.24 -4.92
C ALA A 103 21.64 0.47 -4.82
N LEU A 104 21.97 0.04 -3.61
CA LEU A 104 23.12 -0.81 -3.36
C LEU A 104 23.05 -2.07 -4.23
N ARG A 105 24.13 -2.34 -4.97
CA ARG A 105 24.31 -3.61 -5.69
C ARG A 105 24.30 -4.77 -4.69
N SER A 106 24.03 -5.99 -5.15
CA SER A 106 23.96 -7.18 -4.29
C SER A 106 25.21 -7.40 -3.42
N GLY A 107 26.40 -7.10 -3.93
CA GLY A 107 27.65 -7.12 -3.17
C GLY A 107 27.75 -5.98 -2.13
N GLU A 108 27.33 -4.77 -2.50
CA GLU A 108 27.34 -3.58 -1.64
C GLU A 108 26.31 -3.71 -0.50
N ARG A 109 25.17 -4.37 -0.74
CA ARG A 109 24.18 -4.69 0.29
C ARG A 109 24.76 -5.55 1.40
N ARG A 110 25.54 -6.58 1.08
CA ARG A 110 26.19 -7.43 2.09
C ARG A 110 27.16 -6.63 2.95
N MET A 111 27.95 -5.76 2.33
CA MET A 111 28.87 -4.89 3.05
C MET A 111 28.12 -3.88 3.94
N ALA A 112 27.08 -3.23 3.43
CA ALA A 112 26.28 -2.29 4.20
C ALA A 112 25.60 -2.97 5.40
N LEU A 113 25.08 -4.19 5.22
CA LEU A 113 24.52 -5.00 6.31
C LEU A 113 25.58 -5.39 7.34
N LEU A 114 26.79 -5.78 6.91
CA LEU A 114 27.91 -6.07 7.81
C LEU A 114 28.33 -4.84 8.61
N LEU A 115 28.43 -3.67 7.98
CA LEU A 115 28.76 -2.41 8.65
C LEU A 115 27.67 -2.01 9.66
N LEU A 116 26.39 -2.13 9.28
CA LEU A 116 25.25 -1.88 10.18
C LEU A 116 25.21 -2.88 11.34
N ALA A 117 25.54 -4.15 11.09
CA ALA A 117 25.64 -5.18 12.12
C ALA A 117 26.77 -4.86 13.10
N LEU A 118 27.93 -4.43 12.60
CA LEU A 118 29.04 -3.97 13.43
C LEU A 118 28.64 -2.76 14.27
N LEU A 119 27.97 -1.76 13.69
CA LEU A 119 27.47 -0.57 14.39
C LEU A 119 26.49 -0.91 15.52
N ARG A 120 25.74 -2.01 15.40
CA ARG A 120 24.82 -2.49 16.44
C ARG A 120 25.50 -3.20 17.61
N LEU A 121 26.77 -3.62 17.47
CA LEU A 121 27.50 -4.24 18.55
C LEU A 121 28.08 -3.16 19.49
N PRO A 122 28.01 -3.35 20.83
CA PRO A 122 28.66 -2.45 21.76
C PRO A 122 30.18 -2.43 21.47
N GLY A 123 30.70 -1.25 21.14
CA GLY A 123 32.10 -1.06 20.74
C GLY A 123 32.40 -1.24 19.25
N GLY A 124 31.43 -1.64 18.41
CA GLY A 124 31.67 -1.82 16.97
C GLY A 124 31.93 -0.51 16.22
N ALA A 125 31.38 0.61 16.68
CA ALA A 125 31.74 1.94 16.17
C ALA A 125 33.22 2.30 16.42
N TRP A 126 33.82 1.79 17.50
CA TRP A 126 35.25 1.99 17.79
C TRP A 126 36.13 1.17 16.83
N LEU A 127 35.74 -0.08 16.54
CA LEU A 127 36.39 -0.94 15.54
C LEU A 127 36.38 -0.31 14.14
N LEU A 128 35.24 0.26 13.73
CA LEU A 128 35.12 0.96 12.44
C LEU A 128 36.01 2.20 12.37
N ARG A 129 36.09 3.00 13.44
CA ARG A 129 36.97 4.18 13.50
C ARG A 129 38.45 3.80 13.46
N ARG A 130 38.85 2.73 14.16
CA ARG A 130 40.23 2.25 14.16
C ARG A 130 40.66 1.71 12.80
N TRP A 131 39.79 0.94 12.14
CA TRP A 131 40.04 0.41 10.80
C TRP A 131 40.11 1.51 9.73
N HIS A 132 39.28 2.55 9.85
CA HIS A 132 39.36 3.72 8.97
C HIS A 132 40.66 4.51 9.16
N GLY A 133 41.14 4.63 10.40
CA GLY A 133 42.40 5.30 10.73
C GLY A 133 43.66 4.56 10.27
N SER A 134 43.60 3.25 10.01
CA SER A 134 44.74 2.47 9.53
C SER A 134 44.84 2.38 8.00
N ARG A 135 43.95 3.07 7.27
CA ARG A 135 43.89 3.08 5.79
C ARG A 135 44.23 4.44 5.17
N GLY A 136 44.43 5.47 5.99
CA GLY A 136 45.09 6.72 5.57
C GLY A 136 46.56 6.66 5.93
#